data_AF-A0A7Y2N6Z9-F1
#
_entry.id   AF-A0A7Y2N6Z9-F1
#
_cell.length_a   1.000
_cell.length_b   1.000
_cell.length_c   1.000
_cell.angle_alpha   90.00
_cell.angle_beta   90.00
_cell.angle_gamma   90.00
#
_symmetry.space_group_name_H-M   'P 1'
#
loop_
_entity.id
_entity.type
_entity.pdbx_description
1 polymer ?
#
loop_
_entity_poly.entity_id
_entity_poly.type
_entity_poly.pdbx_seq_one_letter_code
_entity_poly.pdbx_strand_id
1 'polypeptide(L)'
;MKFIGISDPSDLAAVQKFIDDTGTSNFPQIQDVDGSLWKQFETSGRSTFLFINDDGTTDLTTYGAVRGEELRAGVERLIAS
;
A
#
# COMPACT_ATOMS: atom_id res chain seq x y z
N MET A 1 -2.51 -7.41 -12.36
CA MET A 1 -2.05 -6.45 -11.32
C MET A 1 -3.21 -6.15 -10.38
N LYS A 2 -2.98 -6.20 -9.07
CA LYS A 2 -3.97 -5.84 -8.04
C LYS A 2 -3.37 -4.78 -7.13
N PHE A 3 -4.16 -3.78 -6.77
CA PHE A 3 -3.80 -2.78 -5.76
C PHE A 3 -4.68 -3.00 -4.54
N ILE A 4 -4.11 -2.87 -3.34
CA ILE A 4 -4.84 -2.94 -2.08
C ILE A 4 -4.31 -1.80 -1.21
N GLY A 5 -5.19 -0.91 -0.79
CA GLY A 5 -4.86 0.09 0.21
C GLY A 5 -5.00 -0.52 1.60
N ILE A 6 -4.01 -0.25 2.47
CA ILE A 6 -4.03 -0.69 3.87
C ILE A 6 -3.90 0.56 4.74
N SER A 7 -4.97 0.91 5.45
CA SER A 7 -4.91 1.94 6.47
C SER A 7 -4.57 1.33 7.82
N ASP A 8 -4.06 2.15 8.72
CA ASP A 8 -3.88 1.77 10.12
C ASP A 8 -5.22 1.80 10.88
N PRO A 9 -5.24 1.52 12.21
CA PRO A 9 -6.41 1.65 13.08
C PRO A 9 -6.87 3.11 13.31
N SER A 10 -6.95 3.92 12.26
CA SER A 10 -7.47 5.29 12.29
C SER A 10 -9.01 5.32 12.35
N ASP A 11 -9.59 6.49 12.60
CA ASP A 11 -11.04 6.69 12.52
C ASP A 11 -11.54 6.36 11.10
N LEU A 12 -12.58 5.50 11.00
CA LEU A 12 -13.22 5.13 9.74
C LEU A 12 -13.65 6.33 8.91
N ALA A 13 -14.14 7.40 9.55
CA ALA A 13 -14.54 8.61 8.84
C ALA A 13 -13.34 9.31 8.19
N ALA A 14 -12.18 9.30 8.85
CA ALA A 14 -10.95 9.86 8.30
C ALA A 14 -10.42 9.03 7.13
N VAL A 15 -10.47 7.70 7.24
CA VAL A 15 -10.09 6.78 6.14
C VAL A 15 -11.00 6.99 4.92
N GLN A 16 -12.32 7.05 5.13
CA GLN A 16 -13.27 7.29 4.04
C GLN A 16 -13.03 8.64 3.36
N LYS A 17 -12.82 9.70 4.15
CA LYS A 17 -12.50 11.01 3.60
C LYS A 17 -11.22 10.98 2.75
N PHE A 18 -10.18 10.28 3.21
CA PHE A 18 -8.94 10.14 2.44
C PHE A 18 -9.16 9.42 1.11
N ILE A 19 -9.95 8.35 1.11
CA ILE A 19 -10.31 7.61 -0.11
C ILE A 19 -11.04 8.52 -1.10
N ASP A 20 -11.99 9.32 -0.62
CA ASP A 20 -12.77 10.24 -1.45
C ASP A 20 -11.90 11.38 -2.00
N ASP A 21 -11.06 12.00 -1.16
CA ASP A 21 -10.16 13.09 -1.55
C ASP A 21 -9.12 12.65 -2.60
N THR A 22 -8.66 11.39 -2.53
CA THR A 22 -7.61 10.86 -3.41
C THR A 22 -8.15 10.07 -4.60
N GLY A 23 -9.45 9.77 -4.64
CA GLY A 23 -10.07 8.98 -5.70
C GLY A 23 -9.62 7.53 -5.74
N THR A 24 -9.19 6.97 -4.60
CA THR A 24 -8.62 5.61 -4.49
C THR A 24 -9.66 4.52 -4.22
N SER A 25 -10.94 4.83 -4.41
CA SER A 25 -12.06 3.90 -4.21
C SER A 25 -12.18 2.83 -5.31
N ASN A 26 -11.37 2.91 -6.37
CA ASN A 26 -11.37 1.99 -7.50
C ASN A 26 -10.60 0.68 -7.23
N PHE A 27 -9.98 0.51 -6.06
CA PHE A 27 -9.37 -0.73 -5.62
C PHE A 27 -9.70 -1.05 -4.14
N PRO A 28 -9.59 -2.31 -3.71
CA PRO A 28 -9.90 -2.70 -2.33
C PRO A 28 -9.14 -1.89 -1.28
N GLN A 29 -9.84 -1.48 -0.24
CA GLN A 29 -9.30 -0.76 0.92
C GLN A 29 -9.54 -1.62 2.17
N ILE A 30 -8.48 -1.89 2.92
CA ILE A 30 -8.51 -2.69 4.15
C ILE A 30 -8.06 -1.79 5.30
N GLN A 31 -8.82 -1.80 6.38
CA GLN A 31 -8.39 -1.21 7.64
C GLN A 31 -7.72 -2.29 8.50
N ASP A 32 -6.43 -2.16 8.76
CA ASP A 32 -5.67 -3.08 9.60
C ASP A 32 -5.85 -2.77 11.09
N VAL A 33 -7.05 -3.05 11.61
CA VAL A 33 -7.52 -2.62 12.95
C VAL A 33 -6.63 -3.12 14.10
N ASP A 34 -5.99 -4.29 13.97
CA ASP A 34 -5.11 -4.85 14.99
C ASP A 34 -3.60 -4.67 14.70
N GLY A 35 -3.29 -4.02 13.56
CA GLY A 35 -1.93 -3.79 13.09
C GLY A 35 -1.20 -5.07 12.67
N SER A 36 -1.91 -6.19 12.47
CA SER A 36 -1.29 -7.48 12.14
C SER A 36 -0.61 -7.46 10.78
N LEU A 37 -1.21 -6.80 9.78
CA LEU A 37 -0.62 -6.67 8.45
C LEU A 37 0.60 -5.76 8.48
N TRP A 38 0.51 -4.62 9.17
CA TRP A 38 1.64 -3.69 9.31
C TRP A 38 2.83 -4.34 10.03
N LYS A 39 2.57 -5.13 11.08
CA LYS A 39 3.61 -5.91 11.77
C LYS A 39 4.21 -6.98 10.87
N GLN A 40 3.37 -7.70 10.13
CA GLN A 40 3.82 -8.77 9.23
C GLN A 40 4.73 -8.24 8.12
N PHE A 41 4.46 -7.04 7.61
CA PHE A 41 5.26 -6.43 6.55
C PHE A 41 6.39 -5.52 7.07
N GLU A 42 6.63 -5.53 8.38
CA GLU A 42 7.66 -4.73 9.05
C GLU A 42 7.59 -3.24 8.71
N THR A 43 6.39 -2.73 8.44
CA THR A 43 6.17 -1.33 8.04
C THR A 43 6.05 -0.45 9.29
N SER A 44 7.15 0.18 9.69
CA SER A 44 7.17 1.06 10.87
C SER A 44 6.85 2.54 10.56
N GLY A 45 6.56 2.88 9.31
CA GLY A 45 6.39 4.26 8.86
C GLY A 45 5.38 4.43 7.73
N ARG A 46 4.72 5.60 7.74
CA ARG A 46 3.92 6.12 6.63
C ARG A 46 4.84 6.94 5.70
N SER A 47 4.61 7.05 4.40
CA SER A 47 3.84 6.19 3.50
C SER A 47 4.80 5.17 2.88
N THR A 48 4.34 3.96 2.57
CA THR A 48 5.16 2.93 1.92
C THR A 48 4.32 2.12 0.94
N PHE A 49 4.96 1.59 -0.11
CA PHE A 49 4.40 0.64 -1.05
C PHE A 49 5.13 -0.70 -0.90
N LEU A 50 4.35 -1.77 -0.80
CA LEU A 50 4.81 -3.15 -0.82
C LEU A 50 4.45 -3.77 -2.17
N PHE A 51 5.47 -4.22 -2.90
CA PHE A 51 5.30 -5.01 -4.10
C PHE A 51 5.41 -6.49 -3.73
N ILE A 52 4.51 -7.32 -4.24
CA ILE A 52 4.47 -8.77 -3.98
C ILE A 52 4.44 -9.47 -5.35
N ASN A 53 5.44 -10.29 -5.63
CA ASN A 53 5.52 -11.10 -6.85
C ASN A 53 4.65 -12.36 -6.75
N ASP A 54 4.40 -13.01 -7.89
CA ASP A 54 3.62 -14.26 -7.97
C ASP A 54 4.27 -15.42 -7.20
N ASP A 55 5.59 -15.38 -6.97
CA ASP A 55 6.33 -16.35 -6.16
C ASP A 55 6.33 -16.05 -4.65
N GLY A 56 5.67 -14.96 -4.24
CA GLY A 56 5.56 -14.51 -2.85
C GLY A 56 6.75 -13.68 -2.36
N THR A 57 7.75 -13.39 -3.20
CA THR A 57 8.83 -12.46 -2.83
C THR A 57 8.31 -11.02 -2.76
N THR A 58 8.89 -10.22 -1.88
CA THR A 58 8.40 -8.86 -1.60
C THR A 58 9.50 -7.80 -1.69
N ASP A 59 9.13 -6.60 -2.18
CA ASP A 59 9.99 -5.42 -2.21
C ASP A 59 9.23 -4.24 -1.56
N LEU A 60 9.82 -3.62 -0.54
CA LEU A 60 9.22 -2.52 0.22
C LEU A 60 9.95 -1.22 -0.13
N THR A 61 9.21 -0.20 -0.54
CA THR A 61 9.80 1.13 -0.77
C THR A 61 10.22 1.77 0.56
N THR A 62 11.28 2.57 0.53
CA THR A 62 11.72 3.36 1.69
C THR A 62 10.62 4.30 2.20
N TYR A 63 10.63 4.55 3.51
CA TYR A 63 9.67 5.44 4.17
C TYR A 63 9.64 6.83 3.52
N GLY A 64 8.46 7.27 3.07
CA GLY A 64 8.26 8.61 2.53
C GLY A 64 7.36 8.65 1.29
N ALA A 65 7.27 9.82 0.68
CA ALA A 65 6.56 9.97 -0.58
C ALA A 65 7.39 9.31 -1.71
N VAL A 66 7.03 8.07 -2.06
CA VAL A 66 7.52 7.43 -3.29
C VAL A 66 7.13 8.31 -4.47
N ARG A 67 8.09 8.64 -5.32
CA ARG A 67 7.82 9.44 -6.52
C ARG A 67 7.04 8.60 -7.51
N GLY A 68 6.17 9.22 -8.31
CA GLY A 68 5.35 8.49 -9.29
C GLY A 68 6.16 7.59 -10.24
N GLU A 69 7.39 7.99 -10.56
CA GLU A 69 8.33 7.20 -11.38
C GLU A 69 8.80 5.91 -10.68
N GLU A 70 9.07 5.96 -9.37
CA GLU A 70 9.50 4.81 -8.59
C GLU A 70 8.36 3.79 -8.45
N LEU A 71 7.14 4.26 -8.21
CA LEU A 71 5.94 3.42 -8.19
C LEU A 71 5.73 2.76 -9.56
N ARG A 72 5.83 3.54 -10.65
CA ARG A 72 5.68 3.03 -12.01
C ARG A 72 6.74 1.97 -12.32
N ALA A 73 8.00 2.21 -11.98
CA ALA A 73 9.08 1.25 -12.18
C ALA A 73 8.87 -0.03 -11.37
N GLY A 74 8.37 0.07 -10.13
CA GLY A 74 8.01 -1.10 -9.32
C GLY A 74 6.90 -1.93 -9.95
N VAL A 75 5.84 -1.29 -10.44
CA VAL A 75 4.75 -1.95 -11.17
C VAL A 75 5.26 -2.63 -12.45
N GLU A 76 6.15 -1.98 -13.21
CA GLU A 76 6.72 -2.59 -14.43
C GLU A 76 7.55 -3.84 -14.13
N ARG A 77 8.29 -3.86 -13.01
CA ARG A 77 9.00 -5.07 -12.56
C ARG A 77 8.04 -6.22 -12.26
N LEU A 78 6.93 -5.94 -11.58
CA LEU A 78 5.89 -6.94 -11.29
C LEU A 78 5.18 -7.47 -12.55
N ILE A 79 5.14 -6.70 -13.64
CA ILE A 79 4.56 -7.18 -14.92
C ILE A 79 5.54 -8.11 -15.65
N ALA A 80 6.84 -7.91 -15.44
CA ALA A 80 7.89 -8.64 -16.12
C ALA A 80 8.37 -9.90 -15.39
N SER A 81 7.96 -10.10 -14.12
CA SER A 81 8.18 -11.29 -13.30
C SER A 81 7.23 -12.42 -13.66
#